data_AF-G9MHR1-F1
#
_entry.id   AF-G9MHR1-F1
#
_cell.length_a   1.000
_cell.length_b   1.000
_cell.length_c   1.000
_cell.angle_alpha   90.00
_cell.angle_beta   90.00
_cell.angle_gamma   90.00
#
_symmetry.space_group_name_H-M   'P 1'
#
loop_
_entity.id
_entity.type
_entity.pdbx_description
1 polymer ?
#
loop_
_entity_poly.entity_id
_entity_poly.type
_entity_poly.pdbx_seq_one_letter_code
_entity_poly.pdbx_strand_id
1 'polypeptide(L)'
;MKFTAIIALALASVSVSAYPITGEAVNCRTGPGTSFAIKKTYKKSQDVSVTCQTSGTSVNGNSIWDKTSDGCYVADYYVKTGSSSYVTKKCDSSPKPPSGGSKIPGPMTNDYPYKNQCGPVDKWAYFKCQCTSFVAWRINERLGIKFHNQYKGTNWGNANTWDEAARRTGVAVNNKPVPGCIAQSNAGKAGHVAWVSKVDGDKVTIEEYNWAHPEGYGTRTVAKSSFNYIHVKV
;
A
#
# COMPACT_ATOMS: atom_id res chain seq x y z
N MET A 1 53.26 -4.55 -50.78
CA MET A 1 53.26 -4.29 -49.32
C MET A 1 51.81 -4.13 -48.89
N LYS A 2 51.26 -5.06 -48.10
CA LYS A 2 49.87 -4.97 -47.59
C LYS A 2 49.95 -4.45 -46.16
N PHE A 3 49.44 -3.24 -45.93
CA PHE A 3 49.31 -2.66 -44.59
C PHE A 3 47.99 -3.16 -43.96
N THR A 4 48.10 -3.97 -42.92
CA THR A 4 46.97 -4.38 -42.10
C THR A 4 46.74 -3.30 -41.04
N ALA A 5 45.65 -2.54 -41.14
CA ALA A 5 45.25 -1.57 -40.13
C ALA A 5 44.65 -2.31 -38.93
N ILE A 6 45.29 -2.23 -37.77
CA ILE A 6 44.74 -2.70 -36.50
C ILE A 6 43.86 -1.59 -35.94
N ILE A 7 42.54 -1.77 -35.97
CA ILE A 7 41.59 -0.88 -35.31
C ILE A 7 41.66 -1.17 -33.80
N ALA A 8 42.30 -0.27 -33.06
CA ALA A 8 42.22 -0.28 -31.60
C ALA A 8 40.83 0.20 -31.17
N LEU A 9 40.00 -0.72 -30.67
CA LEU A 9 38.75 -0.37 -30.00
C LEU A 9 39.11 0.32 -28.67
N ALA A 10 39.02 1.64 -28.62
CA ALA A 10 39.08 2.39 -27.37
C ALA A 10 37.80 2.08 -26.55
N LEU A 11 37.93 1.25 -25.52
CA LEU A 11 36.89 1.05 -24.52
C LEU A 11 36.76 2.35 -23.71
N ALA A 12 35.72 3.14 -23.97
CA ALA A 12 35.35 4.26 -23.12
C ALA A 12 34.89 3.72 -21.76
N SER A 13 35.72 3.89 -20.72
CA SER A 13 35.35 3.62 -19.33
C SER A 13 34.36 4.66 -18.86
N VAL A 14 33.07 4.31 -18.86
CA VAL A 14 32.04 5.13 -18.20
C VAL A 14 32.36 5.11 -16.70
N SER A 15 32.87 6.21 -16.16
CA SER A 15 33.08 6.38 -14.72
C SER A 15 31.71 6.33 -14.04
N VAL A 16 31.33 5.15 -13.55
CA VAL A 16 30.14 5.05 -12.72
C VAL A 16 30.50 5.61 -11.35
N SER A 17 29.86 6.72 -10.97
CA SER A 17 30.05 7.30 -9.64
C SER A 17 29.64 6.26 -8.59
N ALA A 18 30.64 5.79 -7.86
CA ALA A 18 30.49 4.90 -6.73
C ALA A 18 30.24 5.74 -5.47
N TYR A 19 29.15 5.46 -4.78
CA TYR A 19 28.75 6.19 -3.58
C TYR A 19 28.66 5.23 -2.39
N PRO A 20 29.21 5.58 -1.21
CA PRO A 20 29.18 4.68 -0.07
C PRO A 20 27.81 4.69 0.61
N ILE A 21 27.38 3.50 1.05
CA ILE A 21 26.18 3.32 1.87
C ILE A 21 26.41 3.82 3.31
N THR A 22 25.47 4.59 3.85
CA THR A 22 25.60 5.20 5.18
C THR A 22 24.94 4.39 6.31
N GLY A 23 23.97 3.53 6.00
CA GLY A 23 23.28 2.68 6.97
C GLY A 23 23.98 1.34 7.22
N GLU A 24 23.75 0.74 8.39
CA GLU A 24 24.37 -0.55 8.80
C GLU A 24 24.00 -1.71 7.87
N ALA A 25 22.71 -1.83 7.56
CA ALA A 25 22.16 -2.83 6.63
C ALA A 25 21.03 -2.20 5.81
N VAL A 26 21.29 -1.95 4.52
CA VAL A 26 20.39 -1.18 3.66
C VAL A 26 19.84 -2.06 2.55
N ASN A 27 18.51 -2.15 2.47
CA ASN A 27 17.83 -3.02 1.52
C ASN A 27 17.79 -2.40 0.12
N CYS A 28 18.31 -3.14 -0.85
CA CYS A 28 18.15 -2.89 -2.27
C CYS A 28 16.98 -3.71 -2.80
N ARG A 29 15.98 -3.04 -3.37
CA ARG A 29 14.66 -3.61 -3.68
C ARG A 29 14.41 -3.74 -5.17
N THR A 30 13.44 -4.55 -5.56
CA THR A 30 13.09 -4.75 -6.98
C THR A 30 12.48 -3.53 -7.66
N GLY A 31 12.15 -2.46 -6.92
CA GLY A 31 11.71 -1.17 -7.44
C GLY A 31 11.78 -0.04 -6.40
N PRO A 32 11.46 1.20 -6.79
CA PRO A 32 11.67 2.40 -5.98
C PRO A 32 10.59 2.58 -4.90
N GLY A 33 10.64 1.76 -3.85
CA GLY A 33 9.69 1.84 -2.75
C GLY A 33 9.89 0.74 -1.71
N THR A 34 9.45 1.00 -0.49
CA THR A 34 9.61 0.04 0.62
C THR A 34 8.69 -1.18 0.53
N SER A 35 7.67 -1.13 -0.33
CA SER A 35 6.75 -2.24 -0.60
C SER A 35 7.30 -3.27 -1.61
N PHE A 36 8.37 -2.95 -2.33
CA PHE A 36 8.99 -3.89 -3.27
C PHE A 36 9.79 -4.96 -2.53
N ALA A 37 9.81 -6.17 -3.09
CA ALA A 37 10.62 -7.26 -2.57
C ALA A 37 12.10 -6.86 -2.45
N ILE A 38 12.78 -7.34 -1.42
CA ILE A 38 14.21 -7.14 -1.21
C ILE A 38 14.94 -8.07 -2.19
N LYS A 39 15.80 -7.51 -3.03
CA LYS A 39 16.68 -8.27 -3.95
C LYS A 39 18.02 -8.58 -3.27
N LYS A 40 18.55 -7.61 -2.51
CA LYS A 40 19.87 -7.66 -1.89
C LYS A 40 19.92 -6.70 -0.70
N THR A 41 20.88 -6.87 0.20
CA THR A 41 21.18 -5.93 1.28
C THR A 41 22.64 -5.49 1.19
N TYR A 42 22.88 -4.20 1.33
CA TYR A 42 24.20 -3.59 1.38
C TYR A 42 24.65 -3.35 2.82
N LYS A 43 25.95 -3.48 3.05
CA LYS A 43 26.58 -3.13 4.33
C LYS A 43 27.00 -1.67 4.33
N LYS A 44 27.19 -1.10 5.51
CA LYS A 44 27.78 0.24 5.67
C LYS A 44 29.13 0.36 4.96
N SER A 45 29.36 1.54 4.39
CA SER A 45 30.55 1.89 3.61
C SER A 45 30.77 1.03 2.35
N GLN A 46 29.82 0.15 2.00
CA GLN A 46 29.85 -0.53 0.72
C GLN A 46 29.54 0.48 -0.38
N ASP A 47 30.40 0.54 -1.38
CA ASP A 47 30.20 1.39 -2.54
C ASP A 47 29.13 0.82 -3.48
N VAL A 48 28.20 1.68 -3.89
CA VAL A 48 27.17 1.38 -4.88
C VAL A 48 27.26 2.33 -6.06
N SER A 49 27.20 1.74 -7.24
CA SER A 49 27.24 2.45 -8.52
C SER A 49 25.83 2.85 -8.96
N VAL A 50 25.51 4.14 -8.99
CA VAL A 50 24.17 4.65 -9.34
C VAL A 50 24.05 4.88 -10.84
N THR A 51 23.06 4.24 -11.47
CA THR A 51 22.85 4.26 -12.94
C THR A 51 21.80 5.26 -13.39
N CYS A 52 20.77 5.48 -12.56
CA CYS A 52 19.74 6.49 -12.74
C CYS A 52 18.98 6.68 -11.42
N GLN A 53 18.23 7.77 -11.33
CA GLN A 53 17.42 8.10 -10.16
C GLN A 53 15.93 8.22 -10.51
N THR A 54 15.07 7.92 -9.55
CA THR A 54 13.61 8.00 -9.72
C THR A 54 12.93 8.38 -8.41
N SER A 55 11.67 8.77 -8.47
CA SER A 55 10.86 9.04 -7.28
C SER A 55 10.22 7.75 -6.77
N GLY A 56 10.06 7.63 -5.45
CA GLY A 56 9.44 6.48 -4.81
C GLY A 56 8.85 6.80 -3.44
N THR A 57 8.59 5.77 -2.63
CA THR A 57 8.14 5.92 -1.24
C THR A 57 9.13 6.78 -0.44
N SER A 58 8.65 7.74 0.34
CA SER A 58 9.52 8.57 1.19
C SER A 58 10.16 7.74 2.31
N VAL A 59 11.48 7.88 2.46
CA VAL A 59 12.27 7.31 3.54
C VAL A 59 12.94 8.48 4.27
N ASN A 60 12.56 8.68 5.54
CA ASN A 60 13.03 9.80 6.37
C ASN A 60 12.95 11.18 5.69
N GLY A 61 11.86 11.43 4.96
CA GLY A 61 11.63 12.70 4.26
C GLY A 61 12.23 12.79 2.85
N ASN A 62 13.07 11.85 2.43
CA ASN A 62 13.64 11.79 1.07
C ASN A 62 12.86 10.80 0.19
N SER A 63 12.37 11.24 -0.97
CA SER A 63 11.60 10.44 -1.93
C SER A 63 12.40 9.97 -3.15
N ILE A 64 13.70 10.21 -3.19
CA ILE A 64 14.59 9.80 -4.28
C ILE A 64 15.07 8.37 -4.03
N TRP A 65 15.07 7.58 -5.11
CA TRP A 65 15.56 6.21 -5.14
C TRP A 65 16.60 6.05 -6.24
N ASP A 66 17.73 5.44 -5.88
CA ASP A 66 18.86 5.18 -6.77
C ASP A 66 18.75 3.77 -7.36
N LYS A 67 18.72 3.67 -8.69
CA LYS A 67 18.89 2.39 -9.37
C LYS A 67 20.37 2.06 -9.45
N THR A 68 20.80 1.00 -8.77
CA THR A 68 22.20 0.60 -8.75
C THR A 68 22.55 -0.31 -9.95
N SER A 69 23.85 -0.48 -10.21
CA SER A 69 24.36 -1.44 -11.21
C SER A 69 24.00 -2.89 -10.89
N ASP A 70 23.62 -3.22 -9.64
CA ASP A 70 23.08 -4.53 -9.25
C ASP A 70 21.63 -4.75 -9.76
N GLY A 71 21.04 -3.76 -10.44
CA GLY A 71 19.70 -3.83 -11.00
C GLY A 71 18.61 -3.88 -9.93
N CYS A 72 18.78 -3.11 -8.85
CA CYS A 72 17.81 -2.90 -7.78
C CYS A 72 17.84 -1.43 -7.35
N TYR A 73 16.92 -1.06 -6.46
CA TYR A 73 16.69 0.32 -6.03
C TYR A 73 16.95 0.46 -4.53
N VAL A 74 17.72 1.47 -4.16
CA VAL A 74 18.01 1.85 -2.78
C VAL A 74 17.50 3.27 -2.52
N ALA A 75 17.04 3.56 -1.31
CA ALA A 75 16.62 4.92 -0.98
C ALA A 75 17.86 5.83 -0.89
N ASP A 76 17.82 6.97 -1.59
CA ASP A 76 18.94 7.93 -1.69
C ASP A 76 19.35 8.48 -0.31
N TYR A 77 18.42 8.51 0.65
CA TYR A 77 18.71 8.81 2.06
C TYR A 77 19.88 8.00 2.65
N TYR A 78 20.09 6.77 2.17
CA TYR A 78 21.15 5.88 2.64
C TYR A 78 22.38 5.82 1.73
N VAL A 79 22.42 6.62 0.66
CA VAL A 79 23.53 6.69 -0.29
C VAL A 79 24.17 8.05 -0.15
N LYS A 80 25.49 8.11 0.10
CA LYS A 80 26.19 9.39 0.28
C LYS A 80 26.46 10.07 -1.08
N THR A 81 25.39 10.48 -1.77
CA THR A 81 25.44 11.21 -3.04
C THR A 81 25.87 12.67 -2.87
N GLY A 82 25.78 13.20 -1.65
CA GLY A 82 26.17 14.57 -1.31
C GLY A 82 25.09 15.63 -1.62
N SER A 83 23.89 15.20 -2.02
CA SER A 83 22.75 16.07 -2.33
C SER A 83 21.43 15.40 -1.92
N SER A 84 20.41 16.18 -1.60
CA SER A 84 19.01 15.73 -1.45
C SER A 84 18.20 15.90 -2.74
N SER A 85 18.88 16.24 -3.84
CA SER A 85 18.34 16.38 -5.19
C SER A 85 18.93 15.31 -6.12
N TYR A 86 18.38 15.20 -7.33
CA TYR A 86 18.91 14.30 -8.35
C TYR A 86 20.38 14.64 -8.69
N VAL A 87 21.28 13.67 -8.52
CA VAL A 87 22.71 13.76 -8.87
C VAL A 87 23.04 13.11 -10.22
N THR A 88 22.07 12.40 -10.81
CA THR A 88 22.20 11.77 -12.13
C THR A 88 20.90 11.86 -12.93
N LYS A 89 20.91 11.33 -14.15
CA LYS A 89 19.74 11.27 -15.02
C LYS A 89 18.58 10.54 -14.36
N LYS A 90 17.36 10.93 -14.72
CA LYS A 90 16.16 10.19 -14.32
C LYS A 90 16.11 8.84 -15.03
N CYS A 91 15.56 7.83 -14.37
CA CYS A 91 15.33 6.54 -15.00
C CYS A 91 14.26 6.67 -16.10
N ASP A 92 14.55 6.16 -17.30
CA ASP A 92 13.61 6.17 -18.45
C ASP A 92 12.30 5.43 -18.13
N SER A 93 12.41 4.38 -17.31
CA SER A 93 11.28 3.70 -16.68
C SER A 93 11.70 3.11 -15.34
N SER A 94 10.75 2.97 -14.42
CA SER A 94 10.96 2.29 -13.14
C SER A 94 9.84 1.28 -12.92
N PRO A 95 10.13 0.11 -12.32
CA PRO A 95 9.11 -0.84 -11.91
C PRO A 95 8.03 -0.11 -11.12
N LYS A 96 6.78 -0.33 -11.50
CA LYS A 96 5.65 0.10 -10.66
C LYS A 96 5.64 -0.79 -9.43
N PRO A 97 5.30 -0.26 -8.24
CA PRO A 97 5.09 -1.08 -7.05
C PRO A 97 4.29 -2.33 -7.41
N PRO A 98 4.62 -3.51 -6.84
CA PRO A 98 3.63 -4.57 -6.76
C PRO A 98 2.36 -3.92 -6.23
N SER A 99 1.21 -4.26 -6.81
CA SER A 99 -0.07 -3.57 -6.56
C SER A 99 -0.58 -3.64 -5.10
N GLY A 100 0.28 -3.95 -4.12
CA GLY A 100 0.07 -3.88 -2.66
C GLY A 100 0.33 -2.49 -2.07
N GLY A 101 -0.15 -1.46 -2.76
CA GLY A 101 -0.17 -0.06 -2.33
C GLY A 101 -1.30 0.64 -3.05
N SER A 102 -2.51 0.07 -2.96
CA SER A 102 -3.71 0.66 -3.58
C SER A 102 -3.83 2.11 -3.16
N LYS A 103 -3.87 3.05 -4.12
CA LYS A 103 -4.41 4.39 -3.87
C LYS A 103 -5.74 4.19 -3.15
N ILE A 104 -5.87 4.64 -1.90
CA ILE A 104 -7.13 4.58 -1.17
C ILE A 104 -8.19 5.28 -2.06
N PRO A 105 -9.34 4.65 -2.32
CA PRO A 105 -9.92 3.48 -1.68
C PRO A 105 -9.62 2.14 -2.34
N GLY A 106 -8.84 2.07 -3.43
CA GLY A 106 -8.56 0.87 -4.21
C GLY A 106 -9.60 0.58 -5.32
N PRO A 107 -9.31 -0.34 -6.25
CA PRO A 107 -10.24 -0.69 -7.33
C PRO A 107 -11.47 -1.45 -6.81
N MET A 108 -12.67 -1.15 -7.30
CA MET A 108 -13.88 -1.90 -6.93
C MET A 108 -13.93 -3.25 -7.65
N THR A 109 -13.44 -4.30 -7.01
CA THR A 109 -13.38 -5.66 -7.57
C THR A 109 -13.49 -6.71 -6.46
N ASN A 110 -13.93 -7.92 -6.78
CA ASN A 110 -13.96 -9.01 -5.82
C ASN A 110 -12.61 -9.76 -5.75
N ASP A 111 -11.62 -9.12 -5.14
CA ASP A 111 -10.29 -9.63 -4.84
C ASP A 111 -10.17 -10.15 -3.39
N TYR A 112 -11.29 -10.29 -2.68
CA TYR A 112 -11.34 -10.83 -1.32
C TYR A 112 -10.85 -12.30 -1.29
N PRO A 113 -9.86 -12.64 -0.46
CA PRO A 113 -9.19 -13.95 -0.52
C PRO A 113 -10.06 -15.13 -0.14
N TYR A 114 -11.14 -14.91 0.64
CA TYR A 114 -12.06 -15.98 1.04
C TYR A 114 -13.35 -15.99 0.22
N LYS A 115 -13.38 -15.35 -0.95
CA LYS A 115 -14.50 -15.52 -1.89
C LYS A 115 -14.69 -17.01 -2.18
N ASN A 116 -15.92 -17.51 -2.00
CA ASN A 116 -16.28 -18.93 -2.14
C ASN A 116 -15.63 -19.88 -1.11
N GLN A 117 -15.07 -19.35 -0.01
CA GLN A 117 -14.50 -20.14 1.10
C GLN A 117 -15.13 -19.73 2.43
N CYS A 118 -16.46 -19.65 2.44
CA CYS A 118 -17.23 -19.22 3.59
C CYS A 118 -17.17 -20.25 4.72
N GLY A 119 -17.44 -19.80 5.94
CA GLY A 119 -17.39 -20.66 7.12
C GLY A 119 -16.70 -20.00 8.31
N PRO A 120 -15.84 -20.72 9.05
CA PRO A 120 -15.32 -20.27 10.34
C PRO A 120 -14.48 -19.00 10.21
N VAL A 121 -14.13 -18.44 11.36
CA VAL A 121 -13.39 -17.17 11.45
C VAL A 121 -12.10 -17.16 10.63
N ASP A 122 -11.81 -16.01 10.05
CA ASP A 122 -10.56 -15.70 9.37
C ASP A 122 -9.45 -15.30 10.36
N LYS A 123 -8.27 -14.94 9.83
CA LYS A 123 -7.12 -14.50 10.63
C LYS A 123 -7.34 -13.17 11.39
N TRP A 124 -8.40 -12.41 11.09
CA TRP A 124 -8.80 -11.20 11.79
C TRP A 124 -9.90 -11.45 12.82
N ALA A 125 -10.26 -12.72 13.04
CA ALA A 125 -11.29 -13.21 13.94
C ALA A 125 -12.72 -12.77 13.55
N TYR A 126 -13.01 -12.70 12.24
CA TYR A 126 -14.36 -12.50 11.70
C TYR A 126 -14.78 -13.69 10.83
N PHE A 127 -16.06 -14.06 10.84
CA PHE A 127 -16.56 -15.16 9.99
C PHE A 127 -16.38 -14.83 8.50
N LYS A 128 -15.81 -15.77 7.75
CA LYS A 128 -15.53 -15.58 6.32
C LYS A 128 -16.81 -15.32 5.54
N CYS A 129 -16.70 -14.49 4.50
CA CYS A 129 -17.80 -14.04 3.66
C CYS A 129 -18.82 -13.15 4.36
N GLN A 130 -18.57 -12.72 5.60
CA GLN A 130 -19.38 -11.70 6.25
C GLN A 130 -18.87 -10.29 5.94
N CYS A 131 -19.74 -9.29 6.07
CA CYS A 131 -19.42 -7.89 5.82
C CYS A 131 -18.22 -7.39 6.65
N THR A 132 -18.16 -7.78 7.94
CA THR A 132 -17.06 -7.44 8.86
C THR A 132 -15.72 -8.02 8.41
N SER A 133 -15.71 -9.28 7.96
CA SER A 133 -14.50 -9.95 7.46
C SER A 133 -13.98 -9.30 6.17
N PHE A 134 -14.87 -9.01 5.21
CA PHE A 134 -14.50 -8.29 3.99
C PHE A 134 -13.92 -6.90 4.27
N VAL A 135 -14.58 -6.11 5.12
CA VAL A 135 -14.11 -4.75 5.47
C VAL A 135 -12.81 -4.81 6.28
N ALA A 136 -12.67 -5.75 7.22
CA ALA A 136 -11.42 -5.96 7.95
C ALA A 136 -10.26 -6.25 7.00
N TRP A 137 -10.47 -7.11 6.00
CA TRP A 137 -9.47 -7.35 4.96
C TRP A 137 -9.15 -6.08 4.15
N ARG A 138 -10.15 -5.32 3.71
CA ARG A 138 -9.94 -4.04 2.98
C ARG A 138 -9.08 -3.07 3.78
N ILE A 139 -9.36 -2.92 5.07
CA ILE A 139 -8.56 -2.07 5.98
C ILE A 139 -7.11 -2.56 6.01
N ASN A 140 -6.88 -3.85 6.21
CA ASN A 140 -5.53 -4.40 6.32
C ASN A 140 -4.74 -4.25 5.00
N GLU A 141 -5.36 -4.62 3.88
CA GLU A 141 -4.73 -4.63 2.56
C GLU A 141 -4.48 -3.21 2.02
N ARG A 142 -5.45 -2.30 2.20
CA ARG A 142 -5.41 -0.97 1.55
C ARG A 142 -4.84 0.12 2.45
N LEU A 143 -4.98 -0.01 3.78
CA LEU A 143 -4.50 0.99 4.73
C LEU A 143 -3.20 0.57 5.43
N GLY A 144 -2.81 -0.70 5.32
CA GLY A 144 -1.65 -1.26 6.04
C GLY A 144 -1.84 -1.26 7.57
N ILE A 145 -3.08 -1.25 8.04
CA ILE A 145 -3.41 -1.30 9.47
C ILE A 145 -3.58 -2.75 9.89
N LYS A 146 -2.98 -3.15 11.01
CA LYS A 146 -3.24 -4.45 11.66
C LYS A 146 -4.61 -4.45 12.34
N PHE A 147 -5.68 -4.34 11.56
CA PHE A 147 -7.05 -4.31 12.07
C PHE A 147 -7.55 -5.73 12.27
N HIS A 148 -8.17 -6.00 13.41
CA HIS A 148 -8.75 -7.29 13.76
C HIS A 148 -9.86 -7.08 14.79
N ASN A 149 -10.58 -8.14 15.16
CA ASN A 149 -11.72 -8.06 16.09
C ASN A 149 -11.35 -7.59 17.52
N GLN A 150 -10.07 -7.39 17.82
CA GLN A 150 -9.55 -6.85 19.08
C GLN A 150 -8.73 -5.56 18.86
N TYR A 151 -8.98 -4.85 17.75
CA TYR A 151 -8.18 -3.70 17.35
C TYR A 151 -8.16 -2.61 18.44
N LYS A 152 -6.94 -2.14 18.77
CA LYS A 152 -6.66 -1.22 19.89
C LYS A 152 -7.18 -1.72 21.25
N GLY A 153 -7.13 -3.04 21.48
CA GLY A 153 -7.46 -3.65 22.77
C GLY A 153 -8.95 -3.65 23.12
N THR A 154 -9.83 -3.41 22.16
CA THR A 154 -11.28 -3.45 22.33
C THR A 154 -11.89 -4.47 21.38
N ASN A 155 -12.90 -5.21 21.83
CA ASN A 155 -13.69 -6.09 20.97
C ASN A 155 -14.57 -5.26 20.01
N TRP A 156 -14.37 -5.39 18.70
CA TRP A 156 -15.15 -4.66 17.69
C TRP A 156 -16.47 -5.35 17.34
N GLY A 157 -16.51 -6.68 17.42
CA GLY A 157 -17.72 -7.49 17.35
C GLY A 157 -18.46 -7.42 16.01
N ASN A 158 -19.78 -7.48 16.09
CA ASN A 158 -20.67 -7.39 14.93
C ASN A 158 -20.65 -5.99 14.33
N ALA A 159 -21.13 -5.84 13.10
CA ALA A 159 -21.11 -4.56 12.42
C ALA A 159 -21.85 -3.44 13.19
N ASN A 160 -22.93 -3.76 13.91
CA ASN A 160 -23.66 -2.82 14.78
C ASN A 160 -22.95 -2.42 16.08
N THR A 161 -21.75 -2.95 16.35
CA THR A 161 -20.93 -2.57 17.51
C THR A 161 -19.65 -1.83 17.12
N TRP A 162 -19.40 -1.67 15.80
CA TRP A 162 -18.16 -1.08 15.30
C TRP A 162 -18.07 0.41 15.61
N ASP A 163 -19.17 1.15 15.60
CA ASP A 163 -19.13 2.59 15.89
C ASP A 163 -18.91 2.86 17.38
N GLU A 164 -19.47 2.06 18.30
CA GLU A 164 -19.13 2.16 19.73
C GLU A 164 -17.67 1.74 20.00
N ALA A 165 -17.19 0.67 19.37
CA ALA A 165 -15.78 0.26 19.49
C ALA A 165 -14.81 1.31 18.94
N ALA A 166 -15.16 1.94 17.81
CA ALA A 166 -14.41 3.05 17.23
C ALA A 166 -14.33 4.22 18.21
N ARG A 167 -15.47 4.68 18.74
CA ARG A 167 -15.50 5.78 19.74
C ARG A 167 -14.68 5.44 20.98
N ARG A 168 -14.79 4.22 21.51
CA ARG A 168 -14.02 3.76 22.68
C ARG A 168 -12.51 3.77 22.46
N THR A 169 -12.07 3.53 21.23
CA THR A 169 -10.64 3.44 20.85
C THR A 169 -10.10 4.74 20.23
N GLY A 170 -10.86 5.83 20.33
CA GLY A 170 -10.49 7.16 19.81
C GLY A 170 -10.46 7.23 18.28
N VAL A 171 -11.11 6.30 17.58
CA VAL A 171 -11.31 6.38 16.12
C VAL A 171 -12.50 7.28 15.85
N ALA A 172 -12.34 8.24 14.92
CA ALA A 172 -13.40 9.20 14.62
C ALA A 172 -14.60 8.50 13.94
N VAL A 173 -15.80 8.88 14.38
CA VAL A 173 -17.07 8.47 13.79
C VAL A 173 -17.89 9.72 13.50
N ASN A 174 -18.28 9.95 12.25
CA ASN A 174 -19.06 11.11 11.85
C ASN A 174 -19.91 10.85 10.60
N ASN A 175 -20.56 11.89 10.06
CA ASN A 175 -21.40 11.83 8.86
C ASN A 175 -20.67 12.32 7.58
N LYS A 176 -19.34 12.40 7.60
CA LYS A 176 -18.50 12.91 6.50
C LYS A 176 -17.78 11.73 5.85
N PRO A 177 -18.32 11.13 4.79
CA PRO A 177 -17.64 10.04 4.11
C PRO A 177 -16.36 10.52 3.42
N VAL A 178 -15.34 9.68 3.47
CA VAL A 178 -14.10 9.83 2.68
C VAL A 178 -13.85 8.49 1.98
N PRO A 179 -13.41 8.46 0.72
CA PRO A 179 -12.96 7.21 0.10
C PRO A 179 -11.95 6.50 1.00
N GLY A 180 -12.25 5.25 1.36
CA GLY A 180 -11.44 4.41 2.24
C GLY A 180 -11.86 4.40 3.71
N CYS A 181 -12.88 5.16 4.08
CA CYS A 181 -13.53 5.01 5.37
C CYS A 181 -14.52 3.84 5.35
N ILE A 182 -15.05 3.49 6.52
CA ILE A 182 -16.02 2.41 6.67
C ILE A 182 -17.41 3.04 6.76
N ALA A 183 -18.32 2.65 5.87
CA ALA A 183 -19.74 2.93 6.03
C ALA A 183 -20.33 1.91 7.00
N GLN A 184 -21.00 2.36 8.05
CA GLN A 184 -21.49 1.52 9.14
C GLN A 184 -22.96 1.85 9.47
N SER A 185 -23.74 0.81 9.78
CA SER A 185 -25.14 0.93 10.20
C SER A 185 -25.46 -0.07 11.30
N ASN A 186 -26.25 0.38 12.28
CA ASN A 186 -26.80 -0.47 13.34
C ASN A 186 -28.09 -1.20 12.92
N ALA A 187 -28.56 -1.00 11.68
CA ALA A 187 -29.77 -1.63 11.18
C ALA A 187 -29.62 -3.16 11.06
N GLY A 188 -30.61 -3.91 11.56
CA GLY A 188 -30.60 -5.38 11.57
C GLY A 188 -29.90 -5.97 12.79
N LYS A 189 -30.03 -7.30 12.97
CA LYS A 189 -29.54 -8.00 14.18
C LYS A 189 -28.03 -7.90 14.41
N ALA A 190 -27.25 -7.88 13.33
CA ALA A 190 -25.78 -7.80 13.38
C ALA A 190 -25.24 -6.46 12.87
N GLY A 191 -26.11 -5.53 12.45
CA GLY A 191 -25.71 -4.33 11.70
C GLY A 191 -25.16 -4.62 10.32
N HIS A 192 -24.57 -3.60 9.71
CA HIS A 192 -23.88 -3.72 8.42
C HIS A 192 -22.67 -2.80 8.32
N VAL A 193 -21.59 -3.29 7.71
CA VAL A 193 -20.42 -2.48 7.36
C VAL A 193 -20.04 -2.67 5.90
N ALA A 194 -19.56 -1.60 5.28
CA ALA A 194 -19.11 -1.58 3.91
C ALA A 194 -17.89 -0.68 3.74
N TRP A 195 -17.14 -0.89 2.67
CA TRP A 195 -15.98 -0.08 2.31
C TRP A 195 -16.39 1.06 1.38
N VAL A 196 -16.05 2.31 1.70
CA VAL A 196 -16.40 3.47 0.85
C VAL A 196 -15.40 3.62 -0.30
N SER A 197 -15.89 3.49 -1.53
CA SER A 197 -15.05 3.50 -2.74
C SER A 197 -15.20 4.75 -3.59
N LYS A 198 -16.26 5.54 -3.39
CA LYS A 198 -16.40 6.87 -4.01
C LYS A 198 -17.33 7.73 -3.14
N VAL A 199 -17.05 9.02 -3.10
CA VAL A 199 -17.97 10.05 -2.58
C VAL A 199 -18.24 11.04 -3.71
N ASP A 200 -19.51 11.31 -3.97
CA ASP A 200 -19.97 12.16 -5.05
C ASP A 200 -21.17 12.98 -4.58
N GLY A 201 -20.89 14.19 -4.10
CA GLY A 201 -21.89 15.05 -3.43
C GLY A 201 -22.53 14.36 -2.23
N ASP A 202 -23.84 14.18 -2.28
CA ASP A 202 -24.64 13.53 -1.23
C ASP A 202 -24.76 12.02 -1.39
N LYS A 203 -23.97 11.41 -2.28
CA LYS A 203 -23.97 9.97 -2.53
C LYS A 203 -22.62 9.35 -2.19
N VAL A 204 -22.68 8.09 -1.76
CA VAL A 204 -21.51 7.23 -1.58
C VAL A 204 -21.66 5.96 -2.39
N THR A 205 -20.58 5.56 -3.07
CA THR A 205 -20.47 4.23 -3.67
C THR A 205 -19.69 3.35 -2.71
N ILE A 206 -20.27 2.19 -2.37
CA ILE A 206 -19.71 1.25 -1.40
C ILE A 206 -19.46 -0.13 -2.04
N GLU A 207 -18.46 -0.82 -1.51
CA GLU A 207 -18.23 -2.25 -1.71
C GLU A 207 -18.62 -3.01 -0.44
N GLU A 208 -19.39 -4.08 -0.57
CA GLU A 208 -19.91 -4.80 0.59
C GLU A 208 -20.08 -6.28 0.31
N TYR A 209 -20.11 -7.06 1.39
CA TYR A 209 -20.57 -8.45 1.39
C TYR A 209 -21.93 -8.53 2.07
N ASN A 210 -22.79 -9.44 1.64
CA ASN A 210 -24.06 -9.81 2.30
C ASN A 210 -25.21 -8.80 2.18
N TRP A 211 -25.15 -7.93 1.17
CA TRP A 211 -26.29 -7.08 0.82
C TRP A 211 -27.08 -7.63 -0.37
N ALA A 212 -26.44 -7.80 -1.53
CA ALA A 212 -27.13 -8.20 -2.76
C ALA A 212 -27.58 -9.68 -2.75
N HIS A 213 -26.78 -10.54 -2.11
CA HIS A 213 -27.09 -11.94 -1.86
C HIS A 213 -26.24 -12.42 -0.67
N PRO A 214 -26.68 -13.47 0.04
CA PRO A 214 -25.91 -14.04 1.16
C PRO A 214 -24.48 -14.40 0.72
N GLU A 215 -23.50 -14.09 1.56
CA GLU A 215 -22.08 -14.45 1.38
C GLU A 215 -21.45 -13.92 0.08
N GLY A 216 -22.07 -12.92 -0.51
CA GLY A 216 -21.75 -12.41 -1.84
C GLY A 216 -21.25 -10.98 -1.85
N TYR A 217 -20.31 -10.71 -2.76
CA TYR A 217 -19.82 -9.37 -3.05
C TYR A 217 -20.84 -8.57 -3.85
N GLY A 218 -20.98 -7.29 -3.51
CA GLY A 218 -21.77 -6.34 -4.26
C GLY A 218 -21.20 -4.93 -4.17
N THR A 219 -21.68 -4.07 -5.08
CA THR A 219 -21.48 -2.63 -4.98
C THR A 219 -22.81 -1.93 -5.16
N ARG A 220 -22.98 -0.77 -4.52
CA ARG A 220 -24.12 0.11 -4.76
C ARG A 220 -23.77 1.55 -4.44
N THR A 221 -24.56 2.46 -5.01
CA THR A 221 -24.52 3.88 -4.67
C THR A 221 -25.77 4.23 -3.89
N VAL A 222 -25.59 4.82 -2.71
CA VAL A 222 -26.68 5.23 -1.81
C VAL A 222 -26.50 6.66 -1.34
N ALA A 223 -27.52 7.23 -0.70
CA ALA A 223 -27.39 8.51 0.00
C ALA A 223 -26.37 8.39 1.13
N LYS A 224 -25.52 9.41 1.30
CA LYS A 224 -24.53 9.40 2.39
C LYS A 224 -25.17 9.38 3.78
N SER A 225 -26.42 9.82 3.89
CA SER A 225 -27.19 9.77 5.14
C SER A 225 -27.60 8.36 5.57
N SER A 226 -27.37 7.34 4.73
CA SER A 226 -27.71 5.94 5.05
C SER A 226 -26.76 5.29 6.06
N PHE A 227 -25.60 5.91 6.35
CA PHE A 227 -24.55 5.32 7.17
C PHE A 227 -23.88 6.35 8.08
N ASN A 228 -23.32 5.85 9.19
CA ASN A 228 -22.24 6.50 9.91
C ASN A 228 -20.91 6.16 9.24
N TYR A 229 -19.90 7.01 9.38
CA TYR A 229 -18.58 6.79 8.77
C TYR A 229 -17.50 6.69 9.83
N ILE A 230 -16.79 5.56 9.85
CA ILE A 230 -15.69 5.27 10.77
C ILE A 230 -14.35 5.46 10.04
N HIS A 231 -13.47 6.23 10.66
CA HIS A 231 -12.26 6.82 10.08
C HIS A 231 -10.99 6.23 10.72
N VAL A 232 -10.67 4.98 10.36
CA VAL A 232 -9.50 4.27 10.94
C VAL A 232 -8.15 4.83 10.48
N LYS A 233 -8.10 5.61 9.41
CA LYS A 233 -6.88 6.26 8.88
C LYS A 233 -7.13 7.53 8.07
N VAL A 234 -8.26 7.58 7.36
CA VAL A 234 -8.66 8.68 6.46
C VAL A 234 -9.58 9.67 7.15
#